data_AF-A0A034WJL5-F1
#
_entry.id   AF-A0A034WJL5-F1
#
_cell.length_a   1.000
_cell.length_b   1.000
_cell.length_c   1.000
_cell.angle_alpha   90.00
_cell.angle_beta   90.00
_cell.angle_gamma   90.00
#
_symmetry.space_group_name_H-M   'P 1'
#
loop_
_entity.id
_entity.type
_entity.pdbx_description
1 polymer ?
#
loop_
_entity_poly.entity_id
_entity_poly.type
_entity_poly.pdbx_seq_one_letter_code
_entity_poly.pdbx_strand_id
1 'polypeptide(L)'
;AGITNADLMPTEILYYSLSDNVFKHFLPLSFFDDSDYDTNSPEAWLSLGKVEDGIYPLPAKAFLPYRQSLFDYRWQYVAVSAYDNETSKWTVLNLDDEMLYEIPTIQIMFLADSPKMFVQRIQKALDDRCNAERLIKMESIVDCVLMQDIEDQRFMRNDRIDNLLQKVIGRADDKFQYQLRIEVYLVFEHLMACYEFEKFVKLMPKEFPTFDDNLIANSLPRAFKSVANINEARSCKSFRVDIKKLRYL
;
A
#
# COMPACT_ATOMS: atom_id res chain seq x y z
N ALA A 1 1.94 19.26 -13.20
CA ALA A 1 2.19 18.04 -12.38
C ALA A 1 2.34 16.76 -13.21
N GLY A 2 1.97 16.72 -14.50
CA GLY A 2 2.14 15.51 -15.32
C GLY A 2 1.15 14.37 -14.99
N ILE A 3 0.28 14.55 -14.00
CA ILE A 3 -0.76 13.61 -13.60
C ILE A 3 -1.87 13.60 -14.66
N THR A 4 -2.23 12.41 -15.12
CA THR A 4 -3.30 12.21 -16.11
C THR A 4 -4.59 11.73 -15.43
N ASN A 5 -5.73 11.85 -16.11
CA ASN A 5 -6.99 11.31 -15.61
C ASN A 5 -6.93 9.79 -15.41
N ALA A 6 -6.15 9.08 -16.23
CA ALA A 6 -5.95 7.64 -16.08
C ALA A 6 -5.21 7.28 -14.78
N ASP A 7 -4.35 8.18 -14.28
CA ASP A 7 -3.69 7.99 -12.99
C ASP A 7 -4.68 8.21 -11.83
N LEU A 8 -5.73 9.00 -11.99
CA LEU A 8 -6.76 9.19 -10.95
C LEU A 8 -7.83 8.08 -10.94
N MET A 9 -7.78 7.19 -11.93
CA MET A 9 -8.67 6.03 -12.05
C MET A 9 -7.98 4.77 -11.50
N PRO A 10 -8.73 3.77 -11.02
CA PRO A 10 -10.18 3.77 -10.80
C PRO A 10 -10.59 4.59 -9.58
N THR A 11 -11.82 5.09 -9.59
CA THR A 11 -12.49 5.58 -8.38
C THR A 11 -13.02 4.39 -7.57
N GLU A 12 -13.32 4.60 -6.29
CA GLU A 12 -13.82 3.55 -5.40
C GLU A 12 -15.13 2.90 -5.92
N ILE A 13 -16.01 3.69 -6.52
CA ILE A 13 -17.26 3.20 -7.13
C ILE A 13 -16.97 2.24 -8.28
N LEU A 14 -15.99 2.58 -9.12
CA LEU A 14 -15.62 1.77 -10.29
C LEU A 14 -14.88 0.50 -9.89
N TYR A 15 -14.12 0.54 -8.79
CA TYR A 15 -13.40 -0.61 -8.26
C TYR A 15 -14.35 -1.78 -7.95
N TYR A 16 -15.53 -1.54 -7.39
CA TYR A 16 -16.49 -2.60 -7.08
C TYR A 16 -17.37 -3.02 -8.27
N SER A 17 -17.38 -2.23 -9.35
CA SER A 17 -18.34 -2.36 -10.44
C SER A 17 -17.76 -3.00 -11.71
N LEU A 18 -16.45 -2.96 -11.88
CA LEU A 18 -15.77 -3.34 -13.12
C LEU A 18 -14.72 -4.42 -12.85
N SER A 19 -14.45 -5.26 -13.85
CA SER A 19 -13.53 -6.38 -13.71
C SER A 19 -12.07 -5.92 -13.61
N ASP A 20 -11.26 -6.78 -12.99
CA ASP A 20 -9.81 -6.70 -13.04
C ASP A 20 -9.35 -6.61 -14.51
N ASN A 21 -8.39 -5.72 -14.81
CA ASN A 21 -7.84 -5.39 -16.15
C ASN A 21 -8.52 -4.27 -16.94
N VAL A 22 -9.63 -3.70 -16.48
CA VAL A 22 -10.24 -2.55 -17.18
C VAL A 22 -9.38 -1.28 -17.05
N PHE A 23 -8.71 -1.13 -15.91
CA PHE A 23 -7.92 0.04 -15.57
C PHE A 23 -6.42 -0.30 -15.50
N LYS A 24 -5.59 0.72 -15.76
CA LYS A 24 -4.13 0.63 -15.58
C LYS A 24 -3.76 0.23 -14.15
N HIS A 25 -4.50 0.75 -13.19
CA HIS A 25 -4.36 0.52 -11.76
C HIS A 25 -5.53 -0.34 -11.27
N PHE A 26 -5.26 -1.25 -10.36
CA PHE A 26 -6.29 -2.16 -9.82
C PHE A 26 -6.69 -1.80 -8.40
N LEU A 27 -6.00 -0.88 -7.72
CA LEU A 27 -6.42 -0.34 -6.43
C LEU A 27 -7.01 1.07 -6.57
N PRO A 28 -8.07 1.41 -5.82
CA PRO A 28 -8.61 2.76 -5.79
C PRO A 28 -7.64 3.70 -5.09
N LEU A 29 -7.54 4.93 -5.59
CA LEU A 29 -6.61 5.92 -5.05
C LEU A 29 -6.94 6.33 -3.60
N SER A 30 -8.21 6.24 -3.19
CA SER A 30 -8.67 6.58 -1.84
C SER A 30 -8.06 5.72 -0.74
N PHE A 31 -7.55 4.52 -1.04
CA PHE A 31 -6.86 3.68 -0.05
C PHE A 31 -5.48 4.22 0.35
N PHE A 32 -4.94 5.16 -0.44
CA PHE A 32 -3.63 5.77 -0.26
C PHE A 32 -3.74 7.24 0.10
N ASP A 33 -4.93 7.67 0.50
CA ASP A 33 -5.16 9.03 0.93
C ASP A 33 -4.50 9.28 2.30
N ASP A 34 -3.97 10.49 2.49
CA ASP A 34 -3.23 10.88 3.68
C ASP A 34 -3.87 12.14 4.29
N SER A 35 -4.50 11.96 5.46
CA SER A 35 -5.17 13.03 6.21
C SER A 35 -4.21 14.06 6.78
N ASP A 36 -2.89 13.81 6.82
CA ASP A 36 -1.91 14.82 7.25
C ASP A 36 -1.88 16.03 6.30
N TYR A 37 -2.46 15.90 5.11
CA TYR A 37 -2.67 17.00 4.15
C TYR A 37 -3.96 17.79 4.39
N ASP A 38 -4.84 17.35 5.30
CA ASP A 38 -6.10 18.05 5.57
C ASP A 38 -5.82 19.38 6.28
N THR A 39 -6.34 20.46 5.71
CA THR A 39 -6.14 21.81 6.28
C THR A 39 -7.10 22.08 7.45
N ASN A 40 -8.27 21.44 7.45
CA ASN A 40 -9.31 21.58 8.47
C ASN A 40 -10.08 20.26 8.62
N SER A 41 -10.74 20.06 9.76
CA SER A 41 -11.66 18.93 9.94
C SER A 41 -12.94 19.12 9.10
N PRO A 42 -13.67 18.04 8.80
CA PRO A 42 -14.94 18.14 8.06
C PRO A 42 -15.98 19.04 8.74
N GLU A 43 -16.06 19.00 10.07
CA GLU A 43 -16.96 19.85 10.85
C GLU A 43 -16.58 21.33 10.75
N ALA A 44 -15.27 21.63 10.79
CA ALA A 44 -14.76 22.99 10.62
C ALA A 44 -15.08 23.52 9.23
N TRP A 45 -14.92 22.71 8.18
CA TRP A 45 -15.36 23.08 6.82
C TRP A 45 -16.85 23.40 6.78
N LEU A 46 -17.71 22.47 7.19
CA LEU A 46 -19.17 22.63 7.15
C LEU A 46 -19.66 23.82 8.00
N SER A 47 -18.92 24.19 9.05
CA SER A 47 -19.23 25.37 9.85
C SER A 47 -19.11 26.69 9.07
N LEU A 48 -18.24 26.76 8.05
CA LEU A 48 -18.09 27.95 7.20
C LEU A 48 -19.33 28.22 6.34
N GLY A 49 -20.14 27.18 6.09
CA GLY A 49 -21.39 27.29 5.35
C GLY A 49 -22.56 27.78 6.21
N LYS A 50 -22.40 27.85 7.54
CA LYS A 50 -23.45 28.31 8.45
C LYS A 50 -23.45 29.83 8.50
N VAL A 51 -24.43 30.44 7.85
CA VAL A 51 -24.61 31.90 7.82
C VAL A 51 -26.02 32.21 8.31
N GLU A 52 -26.12 32.93 9.43
CA GLU A 52 -27.37 33.21 10.14
C GLU A 52 -28.14 31.91 10.46
N ASP A 53 -29.35 31.76 9.94
CA ASP A 53 -30.19 30.56 10.10
C ASP A 53 -30.08 29.57 8.91
N GLY A 54 -29.20 29.84 7.94
CA GLY A 54 -29.02 29.04 6.73
C GLY A 54 -27.75 28.18 6.74
N ILE A 55 -27.81 27.03 6.06
CA ILE A 55 -26.64 26.20 5.74
C ILE A 55 -26.44 26.26 4.23
N TYR A 56 -25.35 26.91 3.82
CA TYR A 56 -24.98 27.06 2.42
C TYR A 56 -23.89 26.06 2.05
N PRO A 57 -23.97 25.44 0.86
CA PRO A 57 -22.96 24.50 0.44
C PRO A 57 -21.64 25.22 0.10
N LEU A 58 -20.53 24.52 0.28
CA LEU A 58 -19.20 25.08 0.08
C LEU A 58 -18.74 24.86 -1.37
N PRO A 59 -18.09 25.84 -2.00
CA PRO A 59 -17.61 25.67 -3.36
C PRO A 59 -16.33 24.82 -3.38
N ALA A 60 -16.30 23.83 -4.26
CA ALA A 60 -15.15 22.96 -4.46
C ALA A 60 -15.00 22.54 -5.94
N LYS A 61 -13.92 21.82 -6.22
CA LYS A 61 -13.77 21.02 -7.44
C LYS A 61 -13.69 19.55 -7.08
N ALA A 62 -14.35 18.70 -7.84
CA ALA A 62 -14.30 17.25 -7.65
C ALA A 62 -14.01 16.49 -8.94
N PHE A 63 -13.32 15.37 -8.83
CA PHE A 63 -13.07 14.45 -9.93
C PHE A 63 -14.25 13.47 -10.09
N LEU A 64 -15.12 13.76 -11.06
CA LEU A 64 -16.43 13.15 -11.24
C LEU A 64 -16.62 12.64 -12.68
N PRO A 65 -17.56 11.71 -12.93
CA PRO A 65 -17.88 11.28 -14.29
C PRO A 65 -18.38 12.46 -15.12
N TYR A 66 -17.90 12.57 -16.35
CA TYR A 66 -18.31 13.60 -17.30
C TYR A 66 -19.43 13.05 -18.18
N ARG A 67 -20.58 13.74 -18.21
CA ARG A 67 -21.77 13.31 -18.97
C ARG A 67 -22.19 11.86 -18.64
N GLN A 68 -22.10 11.48 -17.36
CA GLN A 68 -22.44 10.14 -16.88
C GLN A 68 -21.64 9.01 -17.55
N SER A 69 -20.45 9.32 -18.08
CA SER A 69 -19.52 8.34 -18.62
C SER A 69 -18.90 7.48 -17.52
N LEU A 70 -18.74 6.18 -17.79
CA LEU A 70 -18.03 5.25 -16.90
C LEU A 70 -16.50 5.43 -16.94
N PHE A 71 -15.96 6.03 -18.01
CA PHE A 71 -14.52 6.10 -18.26
C PHE A 71 -13.96 7.51 -18.46
N ASP A 72 -14.82 8.49 -18.74
CA ASP A 72 -14.42 9.89 -18.89
C ASP A 72 -14.74 10.62 -17.58
N TYR A 73 -13.73 10.78 -16.74
CA TYR A 73 -13.82 11.54 -15.49
C TYR A 73 -13.02 12.83 -15.60
N ARG A 74 -13.55 13.91 -15.03
CA ARG A 74 -12.96 15.25 -15.11
C ARG A 74 -13.16 16.01 -13.80
N TRP A 75 -12.26 16.94 -13.54
CA TRP A 75 -12.43 17.93 -12.49
C TRP A 75 -13.55 18.90 -12.87
N GLN A 76 -14.64 18.89 -12.10
CA GLN A 76 -15.84 19.69 -12.30
C GLN A 76 -16.11 20.53 -11.06
N TYR A 77 -16.84 21.66 -11.21
CA TYR A 77 -17.22 22.49 -10.07
C TYR A 77 -18.39 21.85 -9.32
N VAL A 78 -18.29 21.83 -8.00
CA VAL A 78 -19.30 21.21 -7.14
C VAL A 78 -19.62 22.08 -5.93
N ALA A 79 -20.81 21.84 -5.38
CA ALA A 79 -21.27 22.43 -4.12
C ALA A 79 -21.33 21.33 -3.05
N VAL A 80 -20.50 21.44 -2.01
CA VAL A 80 -20.37 20.46 -0.93
C VAL A 80 -21.43 20.71 0.13
N SER A 81 -22.24 19.71 0.43
CA SER A 81 -23.40 19.85 1.33
C SER A 81 -23.28 19.08 2.64
N ALA A 82 -22.58 17.95 2.66
CA ALA A 82 -22.45 17.11 3.84
C ALA A 82 -21.15 16.30 3.83
N TYR A 83 -20.81 15.76 4.99
CA TYR A 83 -19.74 14.78 5.18
C TYR A 83 -20.25 13.64 6.05
N ASP A 84 -19.97 12.41 5.65
CA ASP A 84 -20.24 11.22 6.43
C ASP A 84 -18.95 10.71 7.10
N ASN A 85 -18.94 10.73 8.43
CA ASN A 85 -17.82 10.27 9.24
C ASN A 85 -17.65 8.74 9.21
N GLU A 86 -18.70 7.97 8.95
CA GLU A 86 -18.61 6.50 8.90
C GLU A 86 -17.92 6.04 7.62
N THR A 87 -18.32 6.58 6.47
CA THR A 87 -17.73 6.24 5.17
C THR A 87 -16.56 7.13 4.77
N SER A 88 -16.28 8.20 5.52
CA SER A 88 -15.27 9.23 5.20
C SER A 88 -15.45 9.85 3.82
N LYS A 89 -16.70 10.17 3.46
CA LYS A 89 -17.08 10.69 2.14
C LYS A 89 -17.80 12.02 2.22
N TRP A 90 -17.55 12.86 1.23
CA TRP A 90 -18.25 14.12 1.00
C TRP A 90 -19.44 13.91 0.08
N THR A 91 -20.59 14.47 0.47
CA THR A 91 -21.74 14.61 -0.43
C THR A 91 -21.61 15.93 -1.19
N VAL A 92 -21.60 15.84 -2.52
CA VAL A 92 -21.42 16.99 -3.41
C VAL A 92 -22.49 17.03 -4.49
N LEU A 93 -22.98 18.22 -4.80
CA LEU A 93 -23.81 18.49 -5.97
C LEU A 93 -22.93 18.97 -7.11
N ASN A 94 -22.92 18.27 -8.23
CA ASN A 94 -22.23 18.72 -9.43
C ASN A 94 -23.01 19.87 -10.08
N LEU A 95 -22.33 20.96 -10.40
CA LEU A 95 -22.96 22.15 -10.98
C LEU A 95 -23.24 22.01 -12.48
N ASP A 96 -22.61 21.02 -13.15
CA ASP A 96 -22.77 20.81 -14.59
C ASP A 96 -24.00 19.95 -14.93
N ASP A 97 -24.27 18.89 -14.16
CA ASP A 97 -25.38 17.94 -14.40
C ASP A 97 -26.40 17.85 -13.26
N GLU A 98 -26.23 18.67 -12.21
CA GLU A 98 -27.13 18.76 -11.06
C GLU A 98 -27.31 17.44 -10.29
N MET A 99 -26.36 16.49 -10.43
CA MET A 99 -26.39 15.21 -9.74
C MET A 99 -25.63 15.24 -8.41
N LEU A 100 -26.10 14.44 -7.46
CA LEU A 100 -25.43 14.22 -6.17
C LEU A 100 -24.45 13.05 -6.27
N TYR A 101 -23.26 13.25 -5.70
CA TYR A 101 -22.21 12.25 -5.62
C TYR A 101 -21.69 12.14 -4.19
N GLU A 102 -21.30 10.93 -3.81
CA GLU A 102 -20.56 10.64 -2.58
C GLU A 102 -19.13 10.24 -2.96
N ILE A 103 -18.16 11.06 -2.53
CA ILE A 103 -16.76 10.91 -2.96
C ILE A 103 -15.79 10.99 -1.78
N PRO A 104 -14.69 10.22 -1.81
CA PRO A 104 -13.63 10.33 -0.81
C PRO A 104 -12.88 11.67 -0.92
N THR A 105 -12.23 12.08 0.17
CA THR A 105 -11.55 13.38 0.27
C THR A 105 -10.49 13.59 -0.81
N ILE A 106 -9.73 12.57 -1.21
CA ILE A 106 -8.75 12.69 -2.31
C ILE A 106 -9.35 13.10 -3.68
N GLN A 107 -10.65 12.90 -3.89
CA GLN A 107 -11.34 13.28 -5.13
C GLN A 107 -11.91 14.71 -5.10
N ILE A 108 -11.74 15.45 -4.00
CA ILE A 108 -12.30 16.80 -3.83
C ILE A 108 -11.25 17.79 -3.32
N MET A 109 -11.27 19.00 -3.88
CA MET A 109 -10.46 20.13 -3.42
C MET A 109 -11.38 21.32 -3.17
N PHE A 110 -11.45 21.80 -1.93
CA PHE A 110 -12.21 23.03 -1.65
C PHE A 110 -11.56 24.21 -2.36
N LEU A 111 -12.34 25.19 -2.81
CA LEU A 111 -11.74 26.37 -3.45
C LEU A 111 -10.94 27.23 -2.46
N ALA A 112 -11.16 27.04 -1.15
CA ALA A 112 -10.40 27.66 -0.08
C ALA A 112 -9.11 26.89 0.29
N ASP A 113 -8.90 25.68 -0.25
CA ASP A 113 -7.67 24.90 -0.03
C ASP A 113 -6.49 25.47 -0.82
N SER A 114 -5.28 25.13 -0.37
CA SER A 114 -4.05 25.35 -1.13
C SER A 114 -3.93 24.33 -2.27
N PRO A 115 -3.97 24.74 -3.56
CA PRO A 115 -3.83 23.80 -4.67
C PRO A 115 -2.48 23.08 -4.68
N LYS A 116 -1.44 23.70 -4.08
CA LYS A 116 -0.11 23.09 -3.98
C LYS A 116 -0.12 21.89 -3.03
N MET A 117 -0.73 22.04 -1.85
CA MET A 117 -0.83 20.95 -0.87
C MET A 117 -1.70 19.82 -1.43
N PHE A 118 -2.80 20.16 -2.10
CA PHE A 118 -3.67 19.19 -2.74
C PHE A 118 -2.95 18.38 -3.83
N VAL A 119 -2.16 19.03 -4.69
CA VAL A 119 -1.37 18.32 -5.70
C VAL A 119 -0.30 17.42 -5.05
N GLN A 120 0.31 17.85 -3.95
CA GLN A 120 1.29 17.02 -3.20
C GLN A 120 0.63 15.78 -2.58
N ARG A 121 -0.57 15.92 -2.00
CA ARG A 121 -1.40 14.81 -1.52
C ARG A 121 -1.66 13.79 -2.60
N ILE A 122 -2.14 14.22 -3.78
CA ILE A 122 -2.38 13.32 -4.92
C ILE A 122 -1.09 12.63 -5.35
N GLN A 123 0.03 13.36 -5.45
CA GLN A 123 1.32 12.75 -5.82
C GLN A 123 1.75 11.67 -4.83
N LYS A 124 1.65 11.95 -3.53
CA LYS A 124 1.98 10.98 -2.48
C LYS A 124 1.12 9.73 -2.59
N ALA A 125 -0.19 9.87 -2.75
CA ALA A 125 -1.10 8.75 -2.91
C ALA A 125 -0.83 7.95 -4.18
N LEU A 126 -0.47 8.60 -5.29
CA LEU A 126 -0.10 7.93 -6.53
C LEU A 126 1.18 7.10 -6.37
N ASP A 127 2.20 7.66 -5.71
CA ASP A 127 3.46 6.97 -5.44
C ASP A 127 3.23 5.76 -4.53
N ASP A 128 2.45 5.93 -3.45
CA ASP A 128 2.12 4.85 -2.52
C ASP A 128 1.32 3.74 -3.20
N ARG A 129 0.32 4.10 -4.03
CA ARG A 129 -0.44 3.11 -4.81
C ARG A 129 0.46 2.35 -5.78
N CYS A 130 1.31 3.06 -6.53
CA CYS A 130 2.23 2.42 -7.46
C CYS A 130 3.16 1.43 -6.74
N ASN A 131 3.65 1.80 -5.54
CA ASN A 131 4.48 0.93 -4.73
C ASN A 131 3.69 -0.28 -4.21
N ALA A 132 2.48 -0.09 -3.68
CA ALA A 132 1.65 -1.18 -3.19
C ALA A 132 1.25 -2.15 -4.30
N GLU A 133 0.81 -1.65 -5.45
CA GLU A 133 0.47 -2.48 -6.61
C GLU A 133 1.68 -3.25 -7.15
N ARG A 134 2.86 -2.62 -7.16
CA ARG A 134 4.12 -3.28 -7.52
C ARG A 134 4.43 -4.41 -6.54
N LEU A 135 4.34 -4.17 -5.24
CA LEU A 135 4.60 -5.17 -4.22
C LEU A 135 3.62 -6.34 -4.33
N ILE A 136 2.31 -6.08 -4.42
CA ILE A 136 1.30 -7.14 -4.57
C ILE A 136 1.58 -8.01 -5.79
N LYS A 137 1.92 -7.40 -6.94
CA LYS A 137 2.28 -8.14 -8.15
C LYS A 137 3.55 -8.97 -7.95
N MET A 138 4.56 -8.42 -7.29
CA MET A 138 5.80 -9.12 -6.97
C MET A 138 5.52 -10.36 -6.12
N GLU A 139 4.85 -10.16 -4.98
CA GLU A 139 4.51 -11.23 -4.03
C GLU A 139 3.69 -12.32 -4.72
N SER A 140 2.71 -11.95 -5.55
CA SER A 140 1.90 -12.91 -6.31
C SER A 140 2.74 -13.76 -7.27
N ILE A 141 3.73 -13.17 -7.95
CA ILE A 141 4.65 -13.90 -8.84
C ILE A 141 5.54 -14.83 -8.02
N VAL A 142 6.14 -14.30 -6.95
CA VAL A 142 7.05 -15.05 -6.08
C VAL A 142 6.33 -16.24 -5.44
N ASP A 143 5.13 -16.06 -4.90
CA ASP A 143 4.32 -17.14 -4.33
C ASP A 143 4.00 -18.23 -5.35
N CYS A 144 3.72 -17.84 -6.60
CA CYS A 144 3.48 -18.78 -7.68
C CYS A 144 4.73 -19.58 -8.07
N VAL A 145 5.93 -19.00 -7.97
CA VAL A 145 7.21 -19.71 -8.16
C VAL A 145 7.47 -20.64 -6.97
N LEU A 146 7.27 -20.19 -5.74
CA LEU A 146 7.48 -20.98 -4.53
C LEU A 146 6.60 -22.24 -4.48
N MET A 147 5.35 -22.16 -4.94
CA MET A 147 4.47 -23.33 -4.98
C MET A 147 4.97 -24.46 -5.89
N GLN A 148 5.87 -24.18 -6.84
CA GLN A 148 6.39 -25.21 -7.76
C GLN A 148 7.50 -26.06 -7.12
N ASP A 149 8.18 -25.57 -6.07
CA ASP A 149 9.36 -26.22 -5.47
C ASP A 149 9.13 -26.83 -4.06
N ILE A 150 8.02 -26.51 -3.39
CA ILE A 150 7.74 -26.98 -2.01
C ILE A 150 7.38 -28.49 -1.93
N GLU A 151 7.18 -29.17 -3.07
CA GLU A 151 6.96 -30.62 -3.08
C GLU A 151 8.18 -31.41 -2.59
N ASP A 152 9.37 -30.80 -2.61
CA ASP A 152 10.61 -31.41 -2.18
C ASP A 152 10.93 -30.97 -0.73
N GLN A 153 10.36 -31.65 0.27
CA GLN A 153 10.52 -31.37 1.72
C GLN A 153 11.95 -31.56 2.28
N ARG A 154 12.99 -31.32 1.47
CA ARG A 154 14.39 -31.45 1.85
C ARG A 154 14.83 -30.18 2.57
N PHE A 155 14.56 -30.12 3.87
CA PHE A 155 15.14 -29.09 4.73
C PHE A 155 16.65 -29.02 4.52
N MET A 156 17.12 -27.89 4.01
CA MET A 156 18.55 -27.59 3.95
C MET A 156 19.11 -27.59 5.38
N ARG A 157 20.09 -28.45 5.65
CA ARG A 157 20.73 -28.51 6.97
C ARG A 157 21.41 -27.16 7.26
N ASN A 158 21.04 -26.53 8.37
CA ASN A 158 21.61 -25.26 8.80
C ASN A 158 22.19 -25.40 10.21
N ASP A 159 23.50 -25.61 10.28
CA ASP A 159 24.21 -25.82 11.55
C ASP A 159 24.04 -24.64 12.52
N ARG A 160 23.81 -23.41 12.04
CA ARG A 160 23.59 -22.26 12.92
C ARG A 160 22.24 -22.34 13.62
N ILE A 161 21.21 -22.71 12.87
CA ILE A 161 19.88 -22.96 13.42
C ILE A 161 19.92 -24.16 14.35
N ASP A 162 20.59 -25.25 13.96
CA ASP A 162 20.76 -26.44 14.82
C ASP A 162 21.43 -26.09 16.15
N ASN A 163 22.54 -25.34 16.10
CA ASN A 163 23.26 -24.89 17.30
C ASN A 163 22.45 -23.89 18.13
N LEU A 164 21.65 -23.02 17.50
CA LEU A 164 20.76 -22.08 18.20
C LEU A 164 19.63 -22.83 18.90
N LEU A 165 18.96 -23.75 18.20
CA LEU A 165 17.93 -24.62 18.74
C LEU A 165 18.48 -25.40 19.94
N GLN A 166 19.67 -26.01 19.82
CA GLN A 166 20.31 -26.72 20.94
C GLN A 166 20.61 -25.83 22.15
N LYS A 167 20.97 -24.55 21.94
CA LYS A 167 21.39 -23.63 23.02
C LYS A 167 20.25 -22.85 23.66
N VAL A 168 19.29 -22.38 22.86
CA VAL A 168 18.16 -21.54 23.31
C VAL A 168 16.97 -22.41 23.71
N ILE A 169 16.87 -23.60 23.13
CA ILE A 169 15.69 -24.46 23.17
C ILE A 169 16.12 -25.87 23.66
N GLY A 170 17.00 -25.94 24.65
CA GLY A 170 17.35 -27.22 25.28
C GLY A 170 16.19 -27.92 26.02
N ARG A 171 14.93 -27.47 25.84
CA ARG A 171 13.71 -27.94 26.53
C ARG A 171 12.39 -27.77 25.74
N ALA A 172 12.37 -27.40 24.45
CA ALA A 172 11.09 -27.27 23.75
C ALA A 172 10.76 -28.49 22.88
N ASP A 173 9.46 -28.73 22.82
CA ASP A 173 8.76 -29.74 22.04
C ASP A 173 9.27 -29.84 20.60
N ASP A 174 9.40 -31.07 20.10
CA ASP A 174 9.87 -31.37 18.73
C ASP A 174 9.02 -30.65 17.69
N LYS A 175 7.73 -30.45 17.98
CA LYS A 175 6.80 -29.67 17.16
C LYS A 175 7.28 -28.23 16.95
N PHE A 176 7.75 -27.56 17.99
CA PHE A 176 8.23 -26.18 17.89
C PHE A 176 9.51 -26.10 17.06
N GLN A 177 10.44 -27.06 17.24
CA GLN A 177 11.66 -27.11 16.45
C GLN A 177 11.36 -27.33 14.97
N TYR A 178 10.40 -28.20 14.66
CA TYR A 178 9.93 -28.42 13.29
C TYR A 178 9.31 -27.15 12.69
N GLN A 179 8.41 -26.48 13.42
CA GLN A 179 7.80 -25.22 12.96
C GLN A 179 8.84 -24.14 12.70
N LEU A 180 9.81 -23.94 13.59
CA LEU A 180 10.84 -22.93 13.36
C LEU A 180 11.69 -23.25 12.12
N ARG A 181 12.02 -24.53 11.89
CA ARG A 181 12.75 -24.94 10.69
C ARG A 181 11.95 -24.67 9.42
N ILE A 182 10.64 -24.94 9.43
CA ILE A 182 9.72 -24.61 8.35
C ILE A 182 9.74 -23.10 8.09
N GLU A 183 9.53 -22.27 9.11
CA GLU A 183 9.51 -20.81 8.94
C GLU A 183 10.83 -20.26 8.37
N VAL A 184 11.97 -20.72 8.90
CA VAL A 184 13.29 -20.32 8.37
C VAL A 184 13.48 -20.75 6.92
N TYR A 185 13.01 -21.95 6.58
CA TYR A 185 13.10 -22.48 5.22
C TYR A 185 12.19 -21.71 4.25
N LEU A 186 10.95 -21.42 4.63
CA LEU A 186 10.02 -20.62 3.84
C LEU A 186 10.60 -19.24 3.54
N VAL A 187 11.20 -18.58 4.54
CA VAL A 187 11.88 -17.29 4.33
C VAL A 187 13.06 -17.44 3.38
N PHE A 188 13.86 -18.50 3.48
CA PHE A 188 14.97 -18.74 2.56
C PHE A 188 14.50 -18.94 1.12
N GLU A 189 13.52 -19.82 0.90
CA GLU A 189 12.98 -20.08 -0.44
C GLU A 189 12.37 -18.81 -1.03
N HIS A 190 11.60 -18.06 -0.22
CA HIS A 190 11.04 -16.78 -0.64
C HIS A 190 12.11 -15.78 -1.11
N LEU A 191 13.25 -15.71 -0.41
CA LEU A 191 14.38 -14.88 -0.83
C LEU A 191 15.04 -15.36 -2.11
N MET A 192 15.16 -16.68 -2.28
CA MET A 192 15.68 -17.27 -3.51
C MET A 192 14.79 -16.97 -4.70
N ALA A 193 13.47 -17.12 -4.55
CA ALA A 193 12.49 -16.76 -5.58
C ALA A 193 12.52 -15.26 -5.92
N CYS A 194 12.61 -14.37 -4.92
CA CYS A 194 12.81 -12.94 -5.15
C CYS A 194 14.10 -12.66 -5.95
N TYR A 195 15.19 -13.34 -5.62
CA TYR A 195 16.47 -13.19 -6.29
C TYR A 195 16.45 -13.67 -7.74
N GLU A 196 15.78 -14.78 -8.01
CA GLU A 196 15.56 -15.27 -9.37
C GLU A 196 14.65 -14.33 -10.16
N PHE A 197 13.58 -13.84 -9.55
CA PHE A 197 12.69 -12.88 -10.18
C PHE A 197 13.42 -11.57 -10.55
N GLU A 198 14.29 -11.05 -9.67
CA GLU A 198 15.11 -9.87 -9.99
C GLU A 198 16.02 -10.09 -11.21
N LYS A 199 16.56 -11.31 -11.40
CA LYS A 199 17.30 -11.65 -12.62
C LYS A 199 16.41 -11.63 -13.85
N PHE A 200 15.18 -12.15 -13.76
CA PHE A 200 14.23 -12.12 -14.88
C PHE A 200 13.84 -10.69 -15.27
N VAL A 201 13.58 -9.82 -14.29
CA VAL A 201 13.30 -8.39 -14.52
C VAL A 201 14.44 -7.73 -15.31
N LYS A 202 15.70 -8.00 -14.92
CA LYS A 202 16.90 -7.46 -15.61
C LYS A 202 17.07 -7.99 -17.03
N LEU A 203 16.75 -9.27 -17.25
CA LEU A 203 16.87 -9.90 -18.57
C LEU A 203 15.72 -9.52 -19.51
N MET A 204 14.52 -9.25 -18.96
CA MET A 204 13.30 -9.03 -19.72
C MET A 204 12.55 -7.75 -19.27
N PRO A 205 13.18 -6.57 -19.35
CA PRO A 205 12.61 -5.32 -18.82
C PRO A 205 11.31 -4.88 -19.53
N LYS A 206 11.08 -5.37 -20.76
CA LYS A 206 9.83 -5.09 -21.51
C LYS A 206 8.63 -5.87 -20.98
N GLU A 207 8.86 -7.07 -20.45
CA GLU A 207 7.80 -7.90 -19.86
C GLU A 207 7.46 -7.45 -18.43
N PHE A 208 8.45 -6.85 -17.75
CA PHE A 208 8.35 -6.38 -16.37
C PHE A 208 8.55 -4.87 -16.23
N PRO A 209 7.82 -4.02 -16.97
CA PRO A 209 8.08 -2.57 -17.04
C PRO A 209 7.80 -1.84 -15.72
N THR A 210 7.04 -2.45 -14.80
CA THR A 210 6.69 -1.87 -13.50
C THR A 210 7.75 -2.12 -12.43
N PHE A 211 8.69 -3.03 -12.64
CA PHE A 211 9.67 -3.45 -11.65
C PHE A 211 11.03 -2.79 -11.94
N ASP A 212 11.73 -2.41 -10.87
CA ASP A 212 13.08 -1.84 -10.94
C ASP A 212 14.12 -2.84 -10.42
N ASP A 213 15.40 -2.48 -10.55
CA ASP A 213 16.53 -3.33 -10.18
C ASP A 213 16.67 -3.54 -8.66
N ASN A 214 15.85 -2.90 -7.82
CA ASN A 214 15.97 -2.90 -6.34
C ASN A 214 14.85 -3.70 -5.66
N LEU A 215 14.32 -4.71 -6.36
CA LEU A 215 13.18 -5.50 -5.92
C LEU A 215 13.38 -6.11 -4.52
N ILE A 216 14.51 -6.80 -4.29
CA ILE A 216 14.84 -7.43 -3.00
C ILE A 216 15.03 -6.40 -1.89
N ALA A 217 15.71 -5.29 -2.19
CA ALA A 217 15.99 -4.25 -1.20
C ALA A 217 14.69 -3.59 -0.68
N ASN A 218 13.65 -3.57 -1.51
CA ASN A 218 12.36 -2.98 -1.20
C ASN A 218 11.37 -3.98 -0.59
N SER A 219 11.48 -5.28 -0.90
CA SER A 219 10.61 -6.33 -0.35
C SER A 219 11.07 -6.87 1.00
N LEU A 220 12.37 -6.83 1.29
CA LEU A 220 12.92 -7.32 2.54
C LEU A 220 12.33 -6.57 3.74
N PRO A 221 11.93 -7.30 4.82
CA PRO A 221 11.55 -6.67 6.07
C PRO A 221 12.68 -5.75 6.53
N ARG A 222 12.47 -4.43 6.46
CA ARG A 222 13.40 -3.48 7.06
C ARG A 222 13.41 -3.77 8.55
N ALA A 223 14.61 -3.90 9.12
CA ALA A 223 14.80 -4.29 10.51
C ALA A 223 13.74 -3.65 11.43
N PHE A 224 12.80 -4.45 11.91
CA PHE A 224 11.76 -3.98 12.80
C PHE A 224 12.40 -3.73 14.16
N LYS A 225 12.19 -2.54 14.72
CA LYS A 225 12.51 -2.29 16.13
C LYS A 225 11.48 -3.06 16.97
N SER A 226 11.74 -4.34 17.23
CA SER A 226 10.97 -5.08 18.23
C SER A 226 11.09 -4.35 19.58
N VAL A 227 9.97 -4.03 20.21
CA VAL A 227 9.96 -3.44 21.56
C VAL A 227 10.52 -4.45 22.58
N ALA A 228 10.41 -5.74 22.29
CA ALA A 228 11.06 -6.82 23.03
C ALA A 228 12.59 -6.93 22.79
N ASN A 229 13.11 -6.32 21.71
CA ASN A 229 14.50 -6.43 21.24
C ASN A 229 15.51 -5.91 22.28
N ILE A 230 15.15 -4.96 23.14
CA ILE A 230 16.06 -4.48 24.20
C ILE A 230 16.31 -5.61 25.23
N ASN A 231 15.26 -6.37 25.58
CA ASN A 231 15.36 -7.45 26.55
C ASN A 231 15.87 -8.75 25.90
N GLU A 232 15.44 -9.05 24.67
CA GLU A 232 15.93 -10.19 23.89
C GLU A 232 17.39 -10.05 23.45
N ALA A 233 17.86 -8.88 23.02
CA ALA A 233 19.27 -8.69 22.66
C ALA A 233 20.19 -8.82 23.88
N ARG A 234 19.72 -8.43 25.07
CA ARG A 234 20.42 -8.71 26.35
C ARG A 234 20.45 -10.20 26.66
N SER A 235 19.36 -10.92 26.40
CA SER A 235 19.27 -12.38 26.54
C SER A 235 20.17 -13.12 25.53
N CYS A 236 20.13 -12.76 24.24
CA CYS A 236 20.99 -13.29 23.18
C CYS A 236 22.48 -13.13 23.46
N LYS A 237 22.90 -11.98 24.03
CA LYS A 237 24.29 -11.76 24.47
C LYS A 237 24.72 -12.74 25.58
N SER A 238 23.79 -13.20 26.42
CA SER A 238 24.08 -14.20 27.46
C SER A 238 24.42 -15.58 26.89
N PHE A 239 23.95 -15.90 25.67
CA PHE A 239 24.21 -17.17 24.99
C PHE A 239 25.56 -17.22 24.24
N ARG A 240 26.38 -16.15 24.28
CA ARG A 240 27.73 -16.07 23.69
C ARG A 240 27.81 -16.51 22.21
N VAL A 241 26.81 -16.17 21.41
CA VAL A 241 26.85 -16.41 19.97
C VAL A 241 27.63 -15.27 19.30
N ASP A 242 28.88 -15.55 18.95
CA ASP A 242 29.80 -14.57 18.37
C ASP A 242 29.74 -14.60 16.84
N ILE A 243 29.01 -13.66 16.22
CA ILE A 243 28.91 -13.54 14.76
C ILE A 243 30.13 -12.77 14.26
N LYS A 244 31.22 -13.49 14.00
CA LYS A 244 32.53 -12.91 13.68
C LYS A 244 32.60 -12.13 12.36
N LYS A 245 31.64 -12.31 11.44
CA LYS A 245 31.52 -11.56 10.19
C LYS A 245 30.06 -11.51 9.75
N LEU A 246 29.50 -10.31 9.67
CA LEU A 246 28.41 -10.03 8.74
C LEU A 246 28.98 -10.21 7.33
N ARG A 247 28.53 -11.24 6.60
CA ARG A 247 28.71 -11.24 5.14
C ARG A 247 27.73 -10.20 4.64
N TYR A 248 28.25 -9.03 4.24
CA TYR A 248 27.51 -8.17 3.33
C TYR A 248 27.28 -8.98 2.06
N LEU A 249 26.00 -9.22 1.75
CA LEU A 249 25.54 -9.56 0.41
C LEU A 249 25.31 -8.23 -0.32
#